data_AF-A0A9E5HYF8-F1
#
_entry.id   AF-A0A9E5HYF8-F1
#
_cell.length_a   1.000
_cell.length_b   1.000
_cell.length_c   1.000
_cell.angle_alpha   90.00
_cell.angle_beta   90.00
_cell.angle_gamma   90.00
#
_symmetry.space_group_name_H-M   'P 1'
#
loop_
_entity.id
_entity.type
_entity.pdbx_description
1 polymer ?
#
loop_
_entity_poly.entity_id
_entity_poly.type
_entity_poly.pdbx_seq_one_letter_code
_entity_poly.pdbx_strand_id
1 'polypeptide(L)' 'GSLPNNCFTDILKIPTIWIPHSYKECSQHAPNEHLPIALIEQSLILMTDLYWNLGD' A
#
# COMPACT_ATOMS: atom_id res chain seq x y z
N GLY A 1 0.63 -4.95 12.59
CA GLY A 1 -0.83 -4.72 12.51
C GLY A 1 -1.46 -5.76 11.62
N SER A 2 -2.72 -6.13 11.86
CA SER A 2 -3.51 -6.92 10.92
C SER A 2 -4.03 -6.02 9.80
N LEU A 3 -4.13 -6.54 8.58
CA LEU A 3 -4.73 -5.81 7.45
C LEU A 3 -6.26 -5.86 7.56
N PRO A 4 -6.99 -4.75 7.31
CA PRO A 4 -8.45 -4.72 7.35
C PRO A 4 -9.11 -5.34 6.09
N ASN A 5 -8.42 -6.28 5.42
CA ASN A 5 -8.83 -6.83 4.13
C ASN A 5 -10.17 -7.57 4.19
N ASN A 6 -10.46 -8.24 5.31
CA ASN A 6 -11.67 -9.04 5.49
C ASN A 6 -12.96 -8.22 5.27
N CYS A 7 -12.97 -6.93 5.64
CA CYS A 7 -14.10 -6.06 5.38
C CYS A 7 -14.39 -5.93 3.87
N PHE A 8 -13.36 -5.83 3.05
CA PHE A 8 -13.51 -5.67 1.61
C PHE A 8 -13.75 -7.01 0.90
N THR A 9 -12.99 -8.06 1.24
CA THR A 9 -13.09 -9.36 0.56
C THR A 9 -14.31 -10.15 1.00
N ASP A 10 -14.57 -10.22 2.31
CA ASP A 10 -15.51 -11.22 2.86
C ASP A 10 -16.90 -10.62 3.10
N ILE A 11 -16.97 -9.35 3.51
CA ILE A 11 -18.23 -8.65 3.75
C ILE A 11 -18.72 -8.01 2.45
N LEU A 12 -17.91 -7.13 1.84
CA LEU A 12 -18.32 -6.38 0.65
C LEU A 12 -18.17 -7.16 -0.67
N LYS A 13 -17.45 -8.29 -0.66
CA LYS A 13 -17.21 -9.13 -1.85
C LYS A 13 -16.52 -8.38 -3.00
N ILE A 14 -15.64 -7.42 -2.67
CA ILE A 14 -14.89 -6.62 -3.65
C ILE A 14 -13.51 -7.25 -3.87
N PRO A 15 -13.06 -7.43 -5.14
CA PRO A 15 -11.69 -7.81 -5.43
C PRO A 15 -10.70 -6.85 -4.77
N THR A 16 -9.82 -7.37 -3.92
CA THR A 16 -8.91 -6.56 -3.11
C THR A 16 -7.48 -7.03 -3.33
N ILE A 17 -6.58 -6.10 -3.64
CA ILE A 17 -5.13 -6.33 -3.75
C ILE A 17 -4.42 -5.47 -2.69
N TRP A 18 -3.36 -6.01 -2.10
CA TRP A 18 -2.50 -5.28 -1.18
C TRP A 18 -1.14 -5.01 -1.83
N ILE A 19 -0.74 -3.74 -1.88
CA ILE A 19 0.51 -3.29 -2.50
C ILE A 19 1.29 -2.53 -1.43
N PRO A 20 2.32 -3.14 -0.80
CA PRO A 20 3.05 -2.50 0.28
C PRO A 20 4.04 -1.45 -0.25
N HIS A 21 3.96 -0.24 0.30
CA HIS A 21 4.96 0.82 0.15
C HIS A 21 5.75 1.10 1.43
N SER A 22 5.50 0.29 2.46
CA SER A 22 6.28 0.24 3.70
C SER A 22 7.44 -0.75 3.56
N TYR A 23 8.40 -0.67 4.48
CA TYR A 23 9.52 -1.58 4.57
C TYR A 23 9.76 -1.98 6.03
N LYS A 24 10.53 -3.05 6.24
CA LYS A 24 10.92 -3.49 7.58
C LYS A 24 11.72 -2.38 8.28
N GLU A 25 11.54 -2.19 9.59
CA GLU A 25 12.22 -1.16 10.39
C GLU A 25 11.78 0.30 10.11
N CYS A 26 10.68 0.53 9.39
CA CYS A 26 10.10 1.87 9.24
C CYS A 26 9.62 2.48 10.57
N SER A 27 9.71 1.75 11.67
CA SER A 27 9.24 2.14 13.01
C SER A 27 7.74 2.47 13.06
N GLN A 28 6.94 1.72 12.29
CA GLN A 28 5.48 1.88 12.29
C GLN A 28 4.91 1.80 13.70
N HIS A 29 4.12 2.80 14.09
CA HIS A 29 3.54 2.95 15.44
C HIS A 29 4.59 3.14 16.56
N ALA A 30 5.76 3.70 16.25
CA ALA A 30 6.81 4.01 17.21
C ALA A 30 7.50 5.35 16.87
N PRO A 31 8.26 5.96 17.80
CA PRO A 31 9.07 7.14 17.50
C PRO A 31 10.04 6.91 16.34
N ASN A 32 10.34 7.98 15.59
CA ASN A 32 11.16 7.94 14.38
C ASN A 32 10.56 7.04 13.27
N GLU A 33 9.22 6.96 13.20
CA GLU A 33 8.52 6.44 12.03
C GLU A 33 8.94 7.25 10.80
N HIS A 34 9.42 6.56 9.76
CA HIS A 34 10.01 7.21 8.59
C HIS A 34 9.76 6.44 7.30
N LEU A 35 9.90 7.16 6.19
CA LEU A 35 9.72 6.65 4.84
C LEU A 35 10.83 7.23 3.94
N PRO A 36 11.69 6.40 3.32
CA PRO A 36 12.70 6.87 2.39
C PRO A 36 12.08 7.57 1.18
N ILE A 37 12.64 8.72 0.80
CA ILE A 37 12.16 9.50 -0.35
C ILE A 37 12.18 8.67 -1.65
N ALA A 38 13.28 7.98 -1.93
CA ALA A 38 13.39 7.13 -3.11
C ALA A 38 12.32 6.01 -3.15
N LEU A 39 11.91 5.49 -1.98
CA LEU A 39 10.87 4.46 -1.91
C LEU A 39 9.49 5.02 -2.26
N ILE A 40 9.16 6.22 -1.73
CA ILE A 40 7.86 6.83 -2.04
C ILE A 40 7.79 7.31 -3.51
N GLU A 41 8.88 7.78 -4.09
CA GLU A 41 8.94 8.12 -5.52
C GLU A 41 8.63 6.92 -6.42
N GLN A 42 9.29 5.78 -6.17
CA GLN A 42 9.02 4.53 -6.91
C GLN A 42 7.60 4.02 -6.71
N SER A 43 7.10 4.14 -5.47
CA SER A 43 5.74 3.72 -5.11
C SER A 43 4.68 4.56 -5.82
N LEU A 44 4.89 5.87 -5.93
CA LEU A 44 4.00 6.76 -6.65
C LEU A 44 3.94 6.40 -8.15
N ILE A 45 5.10 6.18 -8.78
CA ILE A 45 5.16 5.77 -10.20
C ILE A 45 4.39 4.46 -10.40
N LEU A 46 4.62 3.46 -9.55
CA LEU A 46 3.93 2.16 -9.64
C LEU A 46 2.41 2.31 -9.53
N MET A 47 1.92 3.09 -8.56
CA MET A 47 0.49 3.27 -8.38
C MET A 47 -0.14 4.08 -9.52
N THR A 48 0.56 5.10 -10.03
CA THR A 48 0.14 5.85 -11.22
C THR A 48 0.01 4.92 -12.43
N ASP A 49 1.02 4.10 -12.71
CA ASP A 49 0.99 3.16 -13.82
C ASP A 49 -0.13 2.12 -13.65
N LEU A 50 -0.32 1.59 -12.44
CA LEU A 50 -1.39 0.63 -12.15
C LEU A 50 -2.77 1.23 -12.46
N TYR A 51 -3.07 2.43 -11.94
CA TYR A 51 -4.36 3.07 -12.17
C TYR A 51 -4.55 3.47 -13.63
N TRP A 52 -3.49 3.90 -14.31
CA TRP A 52 -3.54 4.21 -15.73
C TRP A 52 -3.93 2.98 -16.55
N ASN A 53 -3.22 1.86 -16.37
CA ASN A 53 -3.46 0.62 -17.13
C ASN A 53 -4.78 -0.07 -16.75
N LEU A 54 -5.32 0.17 -15.55
CA LEU A 54 -6.66 -0.33 -15.18
C LEU A 54 -7.81 0.45 -15.84
N GLY A 55 -7.53 1.66 -16.33
CA GLY A 55 -8.50 2.49 -17.06
C GLY A 55 -8.55 2.22 -18.56
N ASP A 56 -7.55 1.52 -19.11
CA ASP A 56 -7.49 1.03 -20.49
C ASP A 56 -8.35 -0.23 -20.68
#